data_AF-A0A379AML5-F1
#
_entry.id   AF-A0A379AML5-F1
#
_cell.length_a   1.000
_cell.length_b   1.000
_cell.length_c   1.000
_cell.angle_alpha   90.00
_cell.angle_beta   90.00
_cell.angle_gamma   90.00
#
_symmetry.space_group_name_H-M   'P 1'
#
loop_
_entity.id
_entity.type
_entity.pdbx_description
1 polymer ?
#
loop_
_entity_poly.entity_id
_entity_poly.type
_entity_poly.pdbx_seq_one_letter_code
_entity_poly.pdbx_strand_id
1 'polypeptide(L)'
;MMLIVLSLTVSCRYLWWRYTSTLNWDDPLSLVFGLLLIAAETYAWVVLVLGYFQTLWPLNRQPVSMPVDRDQWPGIDLLVPTYNEPLSVVRPTIYAAMGIDWPKDRLNIYLLDDGDRPGIPRLCRQRGYQLCRPSHP
;
A
#
# COMPACT_ATOMS: atom_id res chain seq x y z
N MET A 1 23.26 5.15 1.60
CA MET A 1 23.90 6.22 0.80
C MET A 1 25.09 5.72 -0.01
N MET A 2 26.18 5.23 0.60
CA MET A 2 27.38 4.79 -0.13
C MET A 2 27.09 3.74 -1.23
N LEU A 3 26.30 2.71 -0.93
CA LEU A 3 25.93 1.67 -1.91
C LEU A 3 25.09 2.21 -3.08
N ILE A 4 24.24 3.22 -2.82
CA ILE A 4 23.42 3.88 -3.85
C ILE A 4 24.32 4.66 -4.80
N VAL A 5 25.27 5.43 -4.27
CA VAL A 5 26.23 6.19 -5.08
C VAL A 5 27.11 5.25 -5.92
N LEU A 6 27.60 4.16 -5.33
CA LEU A 6 28.39 3.15 -6.05
C LEU A 6 27.56 2.49 -7.16
N SER A 7 26.34 2.05 -6.86
CA SER A 7 25.43 1.44 -7.83
C SER A 7 25.15 2.39 -9.00
N LEU A 8 24.79 3.64 -8.72
CA LEU A 8 24.54 4.64 -9.77
C LEU A 8 25.78 4.88 -10.64
N THR A 9 26.97 4.97 -10.03
CA THR A 9 28.22 5.21 -10.76
C THR A 9 28.53 4.05 -11.72
N VAL A 10 28.41 2.81 -11.25
CA VAL A 10 28.64 1.61 -12.08
C VAL A 10 27.60 1.51 -13.18
N SER A 11 26.32 1.72 -12.87
CA SER A 11 25.23 1.67 -13.86
C SER A 11 25.34 2.76 -14.93
N CYS A 12 25.71 3.99 -14.56
CA CYS A 12 25.97 5.06 -15.53
C CYS A 12 27.15 4.72 -16.44
N ARG A 13 28.24 4.18 -15.89
CA ARG A 13 29.42 3.78 -16.66
C ARG A 13 29.10 2.64 -17.64
N TYR A 14 28.25 1.70 -17.22
CA TYR A 14 27.74 0.60 -18.05
C TYR A 14 26.89 1.13 -19.21
N LEU A 15 25.89 1.97 -18.92
CA LEU A 15 25.05 2.55 -19.96
C LEU A 15 25.88 3.36 -20.95
N TRP A 16 26.83 4.16 -20.48
CA TRP A 16 27.74 4.90 -21.35
C TRP A 16 28.46 3.96 -22.34
N TRP A 17 29.05 2.86 -21.85
CA TRP A 17 29.68 1.86 -22.72
C TRP A 17 28.69 1.22 -23.70
N ARG A 18 27.47 0.93 -23.23
CA ARG A 18 26.41 0.35 -24.08
C ARG A 18 26.06 1.27 -25.24
N TYR A 19 25.86 2.56 -24.97
CA TYR A 19 25.58 3.58 -25.98
C TYR A 19 26.74 3.78 -26.96
N THR A 20 27.99 3.81 -26.49
CA THR A 20 29.13 4.19 -27.33
C THR A 20 29.76 3.04 -28.10
N SER A 21 29.68 1.81 -27.59
CA SER A 21 30.57 0.72 -28.04
C SER A 21 29.85 -0.55 -28.48
N THR A 22 28.53 -0.65 -28.31
CA THR A 22 27.80 -1.90 -28.58
C THR A 22 26.74 -1.82 -29.67
N LEU A 23 26.46 -0.61 -30.16
CA LEU A 23 25.57 -0.39 -31.31
C LEU A 23 26.33 -0.70 -32.60
N ASN A 24 25.82 -1.69 -33.34
CA ASN A 24 26.30 -2.01 -34.67
C ASN A 24 25.54 -1.16 -35.70
N TRP A 25 26.26 -0.29 -36.40
CA TRP A 25 25.70 0.62 -37.39
C TRP A 25 25.62 0.02 -38.79
N ASP A 26 26.28 -1.11 -39.03
CA ASP A 26 26.43 -1.71 -40.37
C ASP A 26 25.25 -2.60 -40.77
N ASP A 27 24.47 -3.11 -39.81
CA ASP A 27 23.30 -3.96 -40.06
C ASP A 27 22.00 -3.35 -39.47
N PRO A 28 21.03 -2.94 -40.31
CA PRO A 28 19.80 -2.29 -39.85
C PRO A 28 18.93 -3.14 -38.91
N LEU A 29 18.90 -4.47 -39.10
CA LEU A 29 18.08 -5.36 -38.27
C LEU A 29 18.70 -5.51 -36.88
N SER A 30 20.01 -5.74 -36.80
CA SER A 30 20.77 -5.74 -35.54
C SER A 30 20.70 -4.39 -34.82
N LEU A 31 20.69 -3.29 -35.57
CA LEU A 31 20.54 -1.95 -35.01
C LEU A 31 19.17 -1.77 -34.33
N VAL A 32 18.07 -2.20 -34.97
CA VAL A 32 16.73 -2.12 -34.38
C VAL A 32 16.64 -2.92 -33.07
N PHE A 33 17.13 -4.17 -33.05
CA PHE A 33 17.15 -4.96 -31.82
C PHE A 33 18.07 -4.36 -30.75
N GLY A 34 19.21 -3.79 -31.14
CA GLY A 34 20.11 -3.07 -30.24
C GLY A 34 19.47 -1.83 -29.62
N LEU A 35 18.71 -1.06 -30.41
CA LEU A 35 17.97 0.11 -29.95
C LEU A 35 16.81 -0.26 -29.02
N LEU A 36 16.07 -1.33 -29.32
CA LEU A 36 15.02 -1.83 -28.41
C LEU A 36 15.60 -2.28 -27.07
N LEU A 37 16.74 -2.98 -27.10
CA LEU A 37 17.41 -3.43 -25.89
C LEU A 37 17.90 -2.24 -25.05
N ILE A 38 18.60 -1.27 -25.65
CA ILE A 38 19.11 -0.11 -24.91
C ILE A 38 17.98 0.78 -24.38
N ALA A 39 16.85 0.86 -25.07
CA ALA A 39 15.65 1.54 -24.58
C ALA A 39 15.09 0.84 -23.32
N ALA A 40 15.00 -0.50 -23.33
CA ALA A 40 14.57 -1.27 -22.17
C ALA A 40 15.54 -1.13 -20.99
N GLU A 41 16.86 -1.17 -21.24
CA GLU A 41 17.89 -0.96 -20.22
C GLU A 41 17.85 0.47 -19.63
N THR A 42 17.63 1.48 -20.48
CA THR A 42 17.50 2.88 -20.05
C THR A 42 16.25 3.08 -19.20
N TYR A 43 15.14 2.45 -19.58
CA TYR A 43 13.92 2.43 -18.77
C TYR A 43 14.18 1.81 -17.39
N ALA A 44 14.84 0.65 -17.33
CA ALA A 44 15.20 0.00 -16.07
C ALA A 44 16.11 0.89 -15.21
N TRP A 45 17.06 1.59 -15.82
CA TRP A 45 17.93 2.54 -15.12
C TRP A 45 17.16 3.74 -14.56
N VAL A 46 16.22 4.32 -15.31
CA VAL A 46 15.35 5.40 -14.82
C VAL A 46 14.52 4.92 -13.63
N VAL A 47 13.91 3.74 -13.71
CA VAL A 47 13.16 3.14 -12.59
C VAL A 47 14.05 2.95 -11.37
N LEU A 48 15.29 2.49 -11.54
CA LEU A 48 16.26 2.35 -10.46
C LEU A 48 16.61 3.70 -9.80
N VAL A 49 16.84 4.76 -10.59
CA VAL A 49 17.08 6.12 -10.08
C VAL A 49 15.88 6.62 -9.28
N LEU A 50 14.66 6.44 -9.81
CA LEU A 50 13.42 6.84 -9.13
C LEU A 50 13.21 6.05 -7.83
N GLY A 51 13.46 4.74 -7.84
CA GLY A 51 13.38 3.90 -6.66
C GLY A 51 14.37 4.32 -5.57
N TYR A 52 15.60 4.69 -5.96
CA TYR A 52 16.55 5.27 -5.02
C TYR A 52 16.06 6.61 -4.49
N PHE A 53 15.60 7.52 -5.35
CA PHE A 53 15.08 8.83 -4.92
C PHE A 53 13.96 8.71 -3.88
N GLN A 54 13.01 7.79 -4.08
CA GLN A 54 11.96 7.48 -3.10
C GLN A 54 12.53 6.98 -1.76
N THR A 55 13.59 6.17 -1.82
CA THR A 55 14.23 5.58 -0.64
C THR A 55 15.21 6.54 0.06
N LEU A 56 15.66 7.63 -0.61
CA LEU A 56 16.57 8.61 -0.01
C LEU A 56 15.92 9.36 1.16
N TRP A 57 14.60 9.54 1.14
CA TRP A 57 13.87 10.31 2.13
C TRP A 57 12.81 9.45 2.88
N PRO A 58 13.25 8.48 3.70
CA PRO A 58 12.31 7.73 4.52
C PRO A 58 11.70 8.70 5.53
N LEU A 59 10.38 8.89 5.46
CA LEU A 59 9.65 9.73 6.39
C LEU A 59 9.55 8.99 7.74
N ASN A 60 10.55 9.18 8.59
CA ASN A 60 10.55 8.65 9.95
C ASN A 60 9.59 9.46 10.84
N ARG A 61 8.29 9.15 10.77
CA ARG A 61 7.32 9.67 11.74
C ARG A 61 7.45 8.89 13.03
N GLN A 62 7.85 9.58 14.09
CA GLN A 62 7.75 9.03 15.44
C GLN A 62 6.27 8.94 15.83
N PRO A 63 5.85 7.87 16.51
CA PRO A 63 4.50 7.79 17.07
C PRO A 63 4.35 8.92 18.09
N VAL A 64 3.46 9.86 17.81
CA VAL A 64 3.11 10.92 18.75
C VAL A 64 2.13 10.34 19.76
N SER A 65 2.45 10.45 21.04
CA SER A 65 1.54 10.07 22.12
C SER A 65 0.30 10.98 22.08
N MET A 66 -0.88 10.38 22.19
CA MET A 66 -2.12 11.14 22.35
C MET A 66 -2.09 11.99 23.63
N PRO A 67 -2.87 13.09 23.68
CA PRO A 67 -3.06 13.87 24.90
C PRO A 67 -3.50 12.96 26.06
N VAL A 68 -3.01 13.24 27.27
CA VAL A 68 -3.35 12.48 28.49
C VAL A 68 -4.86 12.55 28.77
N ASP A 69 -5.48 13.67 28.40
CA ASP A 69 -6.91 13.89 28.55
C ASP A 69 -7.70 13.20 27.43
N ARG A 70 -8.48 12.17 27.81
CA ARG A 70 -9.34 11.40 26.91
C ARG A 70 -10.52 12.22 26.38
N ASP A 71 -10.89 13.32 27.03
CA ASP A 71 -11.99 14.18 26.57
C ASP A 71 -11.62 15.03 25.36
N GLN A 72 -10.33 15.13 25.04
CA GLN A 72 -9.83 15.81 23.83
C GLN A 72 -9.72 14.87 22.63
N TRP A 73 -10.01 13.59 22.81
CA TRP A 73 -9.84 12.60 21.75
C TRP A 73 -10.94 12.74 20.69
N PRO A 74 -10.59 12.65 19.39
CA PRO A 74 -11.58 12.77 18.33
C PRO A 74 -12.58 11.61 18.35
N GLY A 75 -13.76 11.83 17.78
CA GLY A 75 -14.64 10.72 17.38
C GLY A 75 -13.98 9.91 16.27
N ILE A 76 -13.97 8.58 16.39
CA ILE A 76 -13.41 7.67 15.39
C ILE A 76 -14.52 6.74 14.88
N ASP A 77 -14.66 6.69 13.57
CA ASP A 77 -15.47 5.71 12.87
C ASP A 77 -14.55 4.60 12.32
N LEU A 78 -14.72 3.38 12.83
CA LEU A 78 -13.96 2.21 12.42
C LEU A 78 -14.78 1.39 11.44
N LEU A 79 -14.36 1.41 10.17
CA LEU A 79 -15.04 0.71 9.08
C LEU A 79 -14.33 -0.63 8.79
N VAL A 80 -15.08 -1.72 8.88
CA VAL A 80 -14.61 -3.07 8.53
C VAL A 80 -15.34 -3.53 7.25
N PRO A 81 -14.71 -3.43 6.06
CA PRO A 81 -15.28 -3.97 4.83
C PRO A 81 -15.12 -5.48 4.75
N THR A 82 -16.17 -6.17 4.29
CA THR A 82 -16.16 -7.60 4.03
C THR A 82 -17.02 -7.92 2.80
N TYR A 83 -16.59 -8.91 2.03
CA TYR A 83 -17.29 -9.37 0.83
C TYR A 83 -17.59 -10.87 0.90
N ASN A 84 -16.56 -11.72 0.80
CA ASN A 84 -16.73 -13.18 0.74
C ASN A 84 -15.92 -13.93 1.81
N GLU A 85 -15.39 -13.23 2.82
CA GLU A 85 -14.61 -13.85 3.90
C GLU A 85 -15.52 -14.58 4.89
N PRO A 86 -15.24 -15.84 5.28
CA PRO A 86 -16.10 -16.57 6.19
C PRO A 86 -16.25 -15.88 7.56
N LEU A 87 -17.39 -16.09 8.23
CA LEU A 87 -17.66 -15.50 9.55
C LEU A 87 -16.60 -15.83 10.61
N SER A 88 -15.89 -16.95 10.47
CA SER A 88 -14.77 -17.34 11.34
C SER A 88 -13.59 -16.37 11.26
N VAL A 89 -13.40 -15.69 10.12
CA VAL A 89 -12.32 -14.71 9.90
C VAL A 89 -12.78 -13.31 10.28
N VAL A 90 -14.04 -12.97 9.98
CA VAL A 90 -14.61 -11.64 10.27
C VAL A 90 -14.79 -11.43 11.79
N ARG A 91 -15.20 -12.47 12.53
CA ARG A 91 -15.44 -12.38 13.97
C ARG A 91 -14.20 -11.90 14.77
N PRO A 92 -13.01 -12.53 14.66
CA PRO A 92 -11.80 -12.07 15.33
C PRO A 92 -11.47 -10.59 15.09
N THR A 93 -11.59 -10.10 13.84
CA THR A 93 -11.33 -8.69 13.51
C THR A 93 -12.29 -7.76 14.24
N ILE A 94 -13.57 -8.14 14.33
CA ILE A 94 -14.56 -7.36 15.07
C ILE A 94 -14.26 -7.40 16.58
N TYR A 95 -13.89 -8.55 17.14
CA TYR A 95 -13.49 -8.63 18.55
C TYR A 95 -12.26 -7.76 18.86
N ALA A 96 -11.29 -7.74 17.95
CA ALA A 96 -10.12 -6.88 18.08
C ALA A 96 -10.51 -5.40 18.02
N ALA A 97 -11.43 -5.02 17.12
CA ALA A 97 -11.95 -3.65 17.04
C ALA A 97 -12.68 -3.22 18.33
N MET A 98 -13.43 -4.13 18.97
CA MET A 98 -14.07 -3.88 20.27
C MET A 98 -13.07 -3.76 21.43
N GLY A 99 -11.88 -4.34 21.28
CA GLY A 99 -10.81 -4.32 22.28
C GLY A 99 -9.89 -3.09 22.19
N ILE A 100 -10.15 -2.17 21.25
CA ILE A 100 -9.37 -0.93 21.13
C ILE A 100 -9.59 -0.08 22.39
N ASP A 101 -8.50 0.38 23.00
CA ASP A 101 -8.54 1.31 24.13
C ASP A 101 -8.92 2.71 23.65
N TRP A 102 -10.21 2.92 23.40
CA TRP A 102 -10.83 4.20 23.05
C TRP A 102 -12.10 4.43 23.88
N PRO A 103 -12.43 5.69 24.23
CA PRO A 103 -13.72 6.01 24.84
C PRO A 103 -14.89 5.48 23.99
N LYS A 104 -15.75 4.65 24.59
CA LYS A 104 -16.84 3.95 23.89
C LYS A 104 -17.92 4.89 23.37
N ASP A 105 -18.03 6.08 23.94
CA ASP A 105 -18.90 7.18 23.51
C ASP A 105 -18.40 7.85 22.22
N ARG A 106 -17.12 7.65 21.86
CA ARG A 106 -16.47 8.26 20.69
C ARG A 106 -15.95 7.26 19.67
N LEU A 107 -16.24 5.97 19.86
CA LEU A 107 -15.86 4.90 18.94
C LEU A 107 -17.10 4.29 18.32
N ASN A 108 -17.32 4.56 17.03
CA ASN A 108 -18.38 3.92 16.26
C ASN A 108 -17.77 2.82 15.39
N ILE A 109 -18.32 1.61 15.44
CA ILE A 109 -17.86 0.47 14.66
C ILE A 109 -18.91 0.13 13.60
N TYR A 110 -18.50 0.18 12.34
CA TYR A 110 -19.32 -0.08 11.16
C TYR A 110 -18.83 -1.32 10.42
N LEU A 111 -19.75 -2.25 10.15
CA LEU A 111 -19.48 -3.45 9.37
C LEU A 111 -20.12 -3.31 8.00
N LEU A 112 -19.29 -3.23 6.96
CA LEU A 112 -19.75 -3.05 5.58
C LEU A 112 -19.73 -4.42 4.89
N ASP A 113 -20.89 -5.03 4.73
CA ASP A 113 -21.03 -6.32 4.03
C ASP A 113 -21.61 -6.10 2.64
N ASP A 114 -20.76 -6.25 1.63
CA ASP A 114 -21.17 -6.17 0.22
C ASP A 114 -21.59 -7.55 -0.33
N GLY A 115 -21.45 -8.63 0.44
CA GLY A 115 -21.80 -10.00 0.05
C GLY A 115 -23.25 -10.43 0.33
N ASP A 116 -24.08 -9.55 0.89
CA ASP A 116 -25.48 -9.77 1.31
C ASP A 116 -25.69 -11.09 2.09
N ARG A 117 -24.85 -11.33 3.10
CA ARG A 117 -24.86 -12.61 3.83
C ARG A 117 -25.79 -12.55 5.03
N PRO A 118 -26.78 -13.46 5.15
CA PRO A 118 -27.78 -13.41 6.22
C PRO A 118 -27.19 -13.58 7.63
N GLY A 119 -25.96 -14.11 7.75
CA GLY A 119 -25.24 -14.25 9.01
C GLY A 119 -24.71 -12.92 9.57
N ILE A 120 -24.47 -11.92 8.73
CA ILE A 120 -23.88 -10.63 9.13
C ILE A 120 -24.91 -9.72 9.83
N PRO A 121 -26.15 -9.53 9.33
CA PRO A 121 -27.18 -8.79 10.06
C PRO A 121 -27.51 -9.39 11.44
N ARG A 122 -27.45 -10.72 11.57
CA ARG A 122 -27.64 -11.41 12.86
C ARG A 122 -26.52 -11.10 13.84
N LEU A 123 -25.27 -11.09 13.35
CA LEU A 123 -24.10 -10.71 14.15
C LEU A 123 -24.17 -9.23 14.57
N CYS A 124 -24.62 -8.35 13.65
CA CYS A 124 -24.85 -6.93 13.89
C CYS A 124 -25.84 -6.70 15.06
N ARG A 125 -26.99 -7.40 15.06
CA ARG A 125 -28.03 -7.25 16.09
C ARG A 125 -27.65 -7.79 17.46
N GLN A 126 -26.88 -8.88 17.53
CA GLN A 126 -26.55 -9.52 18.81
C GLN A 126 -25.66 -8.67 19.73
N ARG A 127 -25.03 -7.61 19.21
CA ARG A 127 -23.89 -6.96 19.88
C ARG A 127 -23.86 -5.43 19.81
N GLY A 128 -24.94 -4.81 19.35
CA GLY A 128 -25.07 -3.35 19.39
C GLY A 128 -24.22 -2.60 18.36
N TYR A 129 -23.91 -3.22 17.22
CA TYR A 129 -23.20 -2.54 16.14
C TYR A 129 -24.14 -1.56 15.41
N GLN A 130 -23.67 -0.35 15.13
CA GLN A 130 -24.54 0.78 14.76
C GLN A 130 -24.99 0.82 13.30
N LEU A 131 -24.32 0.15 12.35
CA LEU A 131 -24.87 0.02 10.99
C LEU A 131 -24.20 -1.12 10.22
N CYS A 132 -25.00 -2.14 9.87
CA CYS A 132 -24.78 -2.98 8.71
C CYS A 132 -25.48 -2.25 7.54
N ARG A 133 -24.75 -1.87 6.48
CA ARG A 133 -25.36 -1.19 5.31
C ARG A 133 -26.55 -2.03 4.80
N PRO A 134 -27.76 -1.46 4.62
CA PRO A 134 -28.85 -2.19 3.96
C PRO A 134 -28.42 -2.52 2.53
N SER A 135 -28.63 -3.76 2.11
CA SER A 135 -28.25 -4.26 0.79
C SER A 135 -28.84 -3.38 -0.32
N HIS A 136 -28.10 -3.27 -1.43
CA HIS A 136 -28.56 -2.57 -2.63
C HIS A 136 -29.93 -3.13 -3.08
N PRO A 137 -30.91 -2.28 -3.43
CA PRO A 137 -32.16 -2.72 -4.04
C PRO A 137 -31.94 -3.30 -5.44
#